data_AF-A0A2X3IWR9-F1
#
_entry.id   AF-A0A2X3IWR9-F1
#
_cell.length_a   1.000
_cell.length_b   1.000
_cell.length_c   1.000
_cell.angle_alpha   90.00
_cell.angle_beta   90.00
_cell.angle_gamma   90.00
#
_symmetry.space_group_name_H-M   'P 1'
#
loop_
_entity.id
_entity.type
_entity.pdbx_description
1 polymer ?
#
loop_
_entity_poly.entity_id
_entity_poly.type
_entity_poly.pdbx_seq_one_letter_code
_entity_poly.pdbx_strand_id
1 'polypeptide(L)'
;MVFSTLTVGIMKLGETSTIGRVGGKAMIWFCLFFRAVYPGRPVIVTLEHPGAGMNLEVPAEAVQTGLAVSGMTLKAFISHTIPTSIAGAMSDNEILQIVVFSMFFAIAGASLGEKFNAPLVSALDVVSHIMLKVTGYVMYVAPLAIFAAISSVIATQGLGILLNYASFIGGYYVAIVLTCIVLISVGYMVLKRDVFRLLAMLKDPVLVAFTTSSSEAAYPKTLDQLTRFGCSRNIASFVLPIGYSFNLVGSMVYCSFASMFIAQAYNVHLSFSEIAVLMLTLMLASKGIAGVPRSALVVLAATIPSFNIPVAGILLLMGIDHFLDMGRSAINVLGNGVATAMLSKNEGMLEETGTVPVEEVKA
;
A
#
# COMPACT_ATOMS: atom_id res chain seq x y z
N MET A 1 2.12 16.84 -0.63
CA MET A 1 0.65 16.65 -0.65
C MET A 1 0.12 16.05 0.65
N VAL A 2 0.64 14.90 1.12
CA VAL A 2 0.16 14.23 2.35
C VAL A 2 0.03 15.20 3.54
N PHE A 3 1.07 16.00 3.82
CA PHE A 3 1.02 17.01 4.88
C PHE A 3 -0.17 17.98 4.72
N SER A 4 -0.32 18.62 3.56
CA SER A 4 -1.37 19.62 3.35
C SER A 4 -2.77 19.02 3.44
N THR A 5 -3.02 17.87 2.81
CA THR A 5 -4.35 17.24 2.79
C THR A 5 -4.74 16.68 4.16
N LEU A 6 -3.80 16.05 4.86
CA LEU A 6 -4.03 15.52 6.20
C LEU A 6 -4.24 16.64 7.22
N THR A 7 -3.42 17.68 7.18
CA THR A 7 -3.56 18.83 8.07
C THR A 7 -4.88 19.56 7.85
N VAL A 8 -5.26 19.82 6.60
CA VAL A 8 -6.56 20.43 6.26
C VAL A 8 -7.71 19.54 6.69
N GLY A 9 -7.64 18.24 6.41
CA GLY A 9 -8.68 17.28 6.78
C GLY A 9 -8.93 17.25 8.28
N ILE A 10 -7.85 17.20 9.08
CA ILE A 10 -7.93 17.19 10.55
C ILE A 10 -8.43 18.53 11.10
N MET A 11 -7.88 19.66 10.64
CA MET A 11 -8.28 20.98 11.13
C MET A 11 -9.74 21.32 10.78
N LYS A 12 -10.24 20.87 9.62
CA LYS A 12 -11.65 21.03 9.22
C LYS A 12 -12.61 20.08 9.95
N LEU A 13 -12.12 18.96 10.49
CA LEU A 13 -12.95 18.06 11.31
C LEU A 13 -13.25 18.64 12.69
N GLY A 14 -12.39 19.53 13.21
CA GLY A 14 -12.60 20.38 14.39
C GLY A 14 -12.65 19.65 15.74
N GLU A 15 -13.25 18.47 15.80
CA GLU A 15 -13.46 17.70 17.02
C GLU A 15 -12.44 16.57 17.17
N THR A 16 -11.59 16.66 18.20
CA THR A 16 -10.62 15.62 18.58
C THR A 16 -11.28 14.26 18.83
N SER A 17 -12.51 14.24 19.34
CA SER A 17 -13.32 13.02 19.51
C SER A 17 -13.63 12.34 18.18
N THR A 18 -13.98 13.12 17.15
CA THR A 18 -14.26 12.62 15.80
C THR A 18 -13.00 12.09 15.14
N ILE A 19 -11.85 12.75 15.31
CA ILE A 19 -10.55 12.27 14.80
C ILE A 19 -10.20 10.89 15.39
N GLY A 20 -10.27 10.75 16.72
CA GLY A 20 -10.00 9.49 17.41
C GLY A 20 -10.96 8.37 17.00
N ARG A 21 -12.25 8.70 16.83
CA ARG A 21 -13.29 7.75 16.41
C ARG A 21 -13.08 7.26 14.97
N VAL A 22 -12.84 8.17 14.02
CA VAL A 22 -12.60 7.83 12.61
C VAL A 22 -11.28 7.07 12.46
N GLY A 23 -10.22 7.49 13.17
CA GLY A 23 -8.92 6.80 13.16
C GLY A 23 -8.99 5.40 13.76
N GLY A 24 -9.65 5.25 14.91
CA GLY A 24 -9.87 3.95 15.54
C GLY A 24 -10.68 3.01 14.65
N LYS A 25 -11.77 3.49 14.04
CA LYS A 25 -12.54 2.72 13.06
C LYS A 25 -11.72 2.36 11.83
N ALA A 26 -10.89 3.25 11.30
CA ALA A 26 -10.01 2.95 10.19
C ALA A 26 -9.04 1.81 10.53
N MET A 27 -8.43 1.82 11.72
CA MET A 27 -7.56 0.73 12.18
C MET A 27 -8.32 -0.59 12.31
N ILE A 28 -9.53 -0.57 12.87
CA ILE A 28 -10.38 -1.76 12.96
C ILE A 28 -10.68 -2.29 11.55
N TRP A 29 -11.07 -1.44 10.61
CA TRP A 29 -11.33 -1.82 9.22
C TRP A 29 -10.10 -2.42 8.56
N PHE A 30 -8.91 -1.86 8.76
CA PHE A 30 -7.67 -2.43 8.22
C PHE A 30 -7.39 -3.81 8.82
N CYS A 31 -7.55 -3.99 10.13
CA CYS A 31 -7.43 -5.29 10.78
C CYS A 31 -8.45 -6.31 10.26
N LEU A 32 -9.70 -5.90 10.01
CA LEU A 32 -10.74 -6.76 9.42
C LEU A 32 -10.41 -7.14 7.97
N PHE A 33 -9.95 -6.18 7.17
CA PHE A 33 -9.47 -6.41 5.80
C PHE A 33 -8.35 -7.45 5.79
N PHE A 34 -7.38 -7.32 6.71
CA PHE A 34 -6.32 -8.30 6.84
C PHE A 34 -6.83 -9.68 7.22
N ARG A 35 -7.75 -9.75 8.19
CA ARG A 35 -8.34 -11.03 8.59
C ARG A 35 -9.06 -11.72 7.44
N ALA A 36 -9.74 -10.97 6.58
CA ALA A 36 -10.42 -11.51 5.42
C ALA A 36 -9.47 -12.05 4.35
N VAL A 37 -8.33 -11.37 4.12
CA VAL A 37 -7.36 -11.76 3.09
C VAL A 37 -6.38 -12.83 3.58
N TYR A 38 -6.02 -12.82 4.86
CA TYR A 38 -5.02 -13.68 5.48
C TYR A 38 -5.19 -15.19 5.16
N PRO A 39 -6.38 -15.82 5.31
CA PRO A 39 -6.51 -17.27 5.11
C PRO A 39 -6.37 -17.71 3.64
N GLY A 40 -6.60 -16.83 2.67
CA GLY A 40 -6.44 -17.17 1.25
C GLY A 40 -4.99 -17.33 0.83
N ARG A 41 -4.04 -16.68 1.51
CA ARG A 41 -2.64 -16.59 1.09
C ARG A 41 -1.87 -17.93 1.19
N PRO A 42 -1.93 -18.67 2.32
CA PRO A 42 -1.28 -19.98 2.40
C PRO A 42 -1.84 -20.95 1.37
N VAL A 43 -3.15 -20.88 1.10
CA VAL A 43 -3.84 -21.77 0.16
C VAL A 43 -3.33 -21.56 -1.26
N ILE A 44 -3.22 -20.31 -1.72
CA ILE A 44 -2.74 -19.99 -3.08
C ILE A 44 -1.31 -20.51 -3.27
N VAL A 45 -0.43 -20.26 -2.30
CA VAL A 45 0.98 -20.64 -2.44
C VAL A 45 1.21 -22.15 -2.27
N THR A 46 0.37 -22.82 -1.48
CA THR A 46 0.40 -24.28 -1.34
C THR A 46 -0.15 -24.97 -2.58
N LEU A 47 -1.05 -24.33 -3.34
CA LEU A 47 -1.59 -24.91 -4.58
C LEU A 47 -0.68 -24.68 -5.79
N GLU A 48 -0.08 -23.49 -5.91
CA GLU A 48 0.73 -23.15 -7.09
C GLU A 48 2.17 -23.70 -7.05
N HIS A 49 2.68 -24.04 -5.86
CA HIS A 49 4.04 -24.53 -5.66
C HIS A 49 5.10 -23.75 -6.48
N PRO A 50 5.15 -22.40 -6.39
CA PRO A 50 5.93 -21.57 -7.30
C PRO A 50 7.45 -21.82 -7.24
N GLY A 51 7.96 -22.40 -6.14
CA GLY A 51 9.38 -22.72 -5.97
C GLY A 51 9.74 -24.19 -6.19
N ALA A 52 8.77 -25.06 -6.47
CA ALA A 52 9.02 -26.49 -6.63
C ALA A 52 9.88 -26.79 -7.87
N GLY A 53 10.88 -27.66 -7.70
CA GLY A 53 11.74 -28.12 -8.80
C GLY A 53 13.05 -27.36 -8.99
N MET A 54 13.29 -26.25 -8.28
CA MET A 54 14.58 -25.55 -8.36
C MET A 54 15.71 -26.26 -7.58
N ASN A 55 15.37 -26.97 -6.50
CA ASN A 55 16.29 -27.79 -5.70
C ASN A 55 17.65 -27.11 -5.42
N LEU A 56 17.62 -25.85 -5.00
CA LEU A 56 18.83 -25.09 -4.73
C LEU A 56 19.45 -25.55 -3.41
N GLU A 57 20.76 -25.74 -3.41
CA GLU A 57 21.50 -26.03 -2.18
C GLU A 57 21.64 -24.76 -1.33
N VAL A 58 21.43 -24.90 -0.02
CA VAL A 58 21.63 -23.82 0.93
C VAL A 58 23.13 -23.45 0.92
N PRO A 59 23.50 -22.18 0.65
CA PRO A 59 24.90 -21.79 0.63
C PRO A 59 25.56 -22.05 1.99
N ALA A 60 26.75 -22.64 1.98
CA ALA A 60 27.52 -22.94 3.20
C ALA A 60 28.05 -21.68 3.90
N GLU A 61 28.18 -20.57 3.18
CA GLU A 61 28.62 -19.27 3.71
C GLU A 61 27.45 -18.27 3.80
N ALA A 62 27.52 -17.39 4.81
CA ALA A 62 26.54 -16.34 5.00
C ALA A 62 26.60 -15.32 3.85
N VAL A 63 25.59 -15.36 2.98
CA VAL A 63 25.46 -14.41 1.86
C VAL A 63 25.05 -13.04 2.38
N GLN A 64 25.87 -12.02 2.15
CA GLN A 64 25.50 -10.63 2.42
C GLN A 64 24.58 -10.11 1.31
N THR A 65 23.36 -9.72 1.67
CA THR A 65 22.39 -9.15 0.71
C THR A 65 22.53 -7.64 0.51
N GLY A 66 23.36 -6.97 1.32
CA GLY A 66 23.47 -5.50 1.32
C GLY A 66 22.21 -4.77 1.81
N LEU A 67 21.21 -5.48 2.32
CA LEU A 67 19.99 -4.90 2.87
C LEU A 67 20.22 -4.43 4.30
N ALA A 68 19.67 -3.26 4.65
CA ALA A 68 19.74 -2.69 5.98
C ALA A 68 18.83 -3.46 6.96
N VAL A 69 19.27 -4.63 7.41
CA VAL A 69 18.57 -5.47 8.39
C VAL A 69 18.83 -4.91 9.80
N SER A 70 18.21 -3.77 10.12
CA SER A 70 18.16 -3.31 11.49
C SER A 70 17.06 -4.07 12.22
N GLY A 71 17.39 -4.68 13.36
CA GLY A 71 16.42 -5.44 14.16
C GLY A 71 15.18 -4.60 14.45
N MET A 72 14.06 -4.96 13.84
CA MET A 72 12.76 -4.32 14.08
C MET A 72 12.32 -4.63 15.51
N THR A 73 12.77 -3.81 16.46
CA THR A 73 12.22 -3.82 17.81
C THR A 73 11.03 -2.86 17.86
N LEU A 74 10.03 -3.19 18.68
CA LEU A 74 8.91 -2.28 18.92
C LEU A 74 9.41 -0.89 19.39
N LYS A 75 10.48 -0.86 20.19
CA LYS A 75 11.14 0.37 20.62
C LYS A 75 11.70 1.17 19.45
N ALA A 76 12.42 0.52 18.52
CA ALA A 76 12.96 1.18 17.34
C ALA A 76 11.84 1.72 16.44
N PHE A 77 10.77 0.94 16.23
CA PHE A 77 9.61 1.39 15.46
C PHE A 77 8.94 2.63 16.07
N ILE A 78 8.63 2.61 17.37
CA ILE A 78 8.01 3.75 18.06
C ILE A 78 8.93 4.98 18.02
N SER A 79 10.23 4.79 18.22
CA SER A 79 11.20 5.89 18.19
C SER A 79 11.34 6.49 16.79
N HIS A 80 11.31 5.65 15.75
CA HIS A 80 11.38 6.08 14.35
C HIS A 80 10.09 6.73 13.84
N THR A 81 8.95 6.44 14.47
CA THR A 81 7.65 7.03 14.13
C THR A 81 7.64 8.55 14.37
N ILE A 82 8.44 9.04 15.32
CA ILE A 82 8.57 10.47 15.62
C ILE A 82 9.74 11.04 14.82
N PRO A 83 9.51 11.97 13.86
CA PRO A 83 10.60 12.57 13.10
C PRO A 83 11.52 13.39 14.01
N THR A 84 12.83 13.20 13.85
CA THR A 84 13.84 14.10 14.44
C THR A 84 13.83 15.47 13.74
N SER A 85 13.52 15.49 12.45
CA SER A 85 13.36 16.68 11.63
C SER A 85 12.30 16.44 10.55
N ILE A 86 11.30 17.33 10.48
CA ILE A 86 10.27 17.26 9.43
C ILE A 86 10.86 17.49 8.03
N ALA A 87 11.89 18.34 7.92
CA ALA A 87 12.55 18.59 6.63
C ALA A 87 13.27 17.34 6.12
N GLY A 88 13.90 16.57 7.03
CA GLY A 88 14.50 15.28 6.70
C GLY A 88 13.43 14.28 6.26
N ALA A 89 12.38 14.12 7.06
CA ALA A 89 11.27 13.22 6.73
C ALA A 89 10.61 13.53 5.37
N MET A 90 10.49 14.80 5.02
CA MET A 90 9.97 15.22 3.70
C MET A 90 10.97 14.95 2.55
N SER A 91 12.26 15.12 2.78
CA SER A 91 13.31 14.82 1.80
C SER A 91 13.40 13.32 1.51
N ASP A 92 13.34 12.52 2.57
CA ASP A 92 13.53 11.06 2.50
C ASP A 92 12.23 10.31 2.18
N ASN A 93 11.12 11.01 1.96
CA ASN A 93 9.80 10.45 1.70
C ASN A 93 9.29 9.52 2.82
N GLU A 94 9.56 9.87 4.08
CA GLU A 94 9.13 9.14 5.27
C GLU A 94 7.65 9.42 5.61
N ILE A 95 6.74 8.76 4.89
CA ILE A 95 5.29 9.01 4.98
C ILE A 95 4.76 8.88 6.41
N LEU A 96 5.15 7.84 7.13
CA LEU A 96 4.65 7.59 8.48
C LEU A 96 5.02 8.75 9.42
N GLN A 97 6.26 9.23 9.35
CA GLN A 97 6.73 10.37 10.14
C GLN A 97 6.00 11.66 9.74
N ILE A 98 5.79 11.89 8.44
CA ILE A 98 5.00 13.02 7.93
C ILE A 98 3.57 12.96 8.48
N VAL A 99 2.93 11.78 8.47
CA VAL A 99 1.57 11.58 8.99
C VAL A 99 1.52 11.89 10.49
N VAL A 100 2.44 11.37 11.28
CA VAL A 100 2.50 11.59 12.73
C VAL A 100 2.68 13.06 13.05
N PHE A 101 3.65 13.73 12.41
CA PHE A 101 3.84 15.17 12.56
C PHE A 101 2.59 15.96 12.15
N SER A 102 1.99 15.63 11.00
CA SER A 102 0.78 16.29 10.50
C SER A 102 -0.38 16.16 11.48
N MET A 103 -0.53 15.01 12.14
CA MET A 103 -1.56 14.80 13.16
C MET A 103 -1.37 15.72 14.36
N PHE A 104 -0.16 15.75 14.95
CA PHE A 104 0.12 16.64 16.09
C PHE A 104 -0.04 18.11 15.72
N PHE A 105 0.53 18.52 14.57
CA PHE A 105 0.44 19.88 14.06
C PHE A 105 -1.01 20.30 13.81
N ALA A 106 -1.81 19.42 13.22
CA ALA A 106 -3.20 19.70 12.90
C ALA A 106 -4.11 19.73 14.14
N ILE A 107 -3.92 18.82 15.10
CA ILE A 107 -4.65 18.83 16.37
C ILE A 107 -4.31 20.10 17.16
N ALA A 108 -3.03 20.47 17.22
CA ALA A 108 -2.61 21.71 17.86
C ALA A 108 -3.24 22.93 17.18
N GLY A 109 -3.22 23.02 15.85
CA GLY A 109 -3.85 24.14 15.15
C GLY A 109 -5.38 24.14 15.20
N ALA A 110 -6.03 22.98 15.29
CA ALA A 110 -7.47 22.89 15.56
C ALA A 110 -7.81 23.45 16.94
N SER A 111 -6.96 23.20 17.95
CA SER A 111 -7.16 23.69 19.32
C SER A 111 -7.07 25.22 19.48
N LEU A 112 -6.44 25.92 18.54
CA LEU A 112 -6.33 27.39 18.54
C LEU A 112 -7.62 28.10 18.11
N GLY A 113 -8.63 27.34 17.68
CA GLY A 113 -9.93 27.84 17.23
C GLY A 113 -9.96 28.23 15.75
N GLU A 114 -11.15 28.10 15.15
CA GLU A 114 -11.36 28.27 13.70
C GLU A 114 -10.89 29.64 13.19
N LYS A 115 -11.13 30.71 13.95
CA LYS A 115 -10.74 32.07 13.53
C LYS A 115 -9.22 32.22 13.36
N PHE A 116 -8.43 31.55 14.21
CA PHE A 116 -6.97 31.65 14.16
C PHE A 116 -6.37 30.73 13.09
N ASN A 117 -6.94 29.54 12.91
CA ASN A 117 -6.40 28.56 11.96
C ASN A 117 -6.92 28.73 10.51
N ALA A 118 -8.01 29.47 10.28
CA ALA A 118 -8.63 29.65 8.96
C ALA A 118 -7.67 30.10 7.85
N PRO A 119 -6.73 31.06 8.07
CA PRO A 119 -5.77 31.46 7.03
C PRO A 119 -4.85 30.31 6.61
N LEU A 120 -4.36 29.54 7.59
CA LEU A 120 -3.48 28.40 7.35
C LEU A 120 -4.21 27.26 6.64
N VAL A 121 -5.43 26.95 7.09
CA VAL A 121 -6.29 25.95 6.44
C VAL A 121 -6.55 26.33 4.98
N SER A 122 -6.88 27.59 4.71
CA SER A 122 -7.13 28.09 3.35
C SER A 122 -5.88 27.99 2.48
N ALA A 123 -4.71 28.37 2.99
CA ALA A 123 -3.45 28.27 2.28
C ALA A 123 -3.11 26.80 1.93
N LEU A 124 -3.23 25.89 2.89
CA LEU A 124 -2.96 24.46 2.67
C LEU A 124 -4.00 23.78 1.77
N ASP A 125 -5.24 24.27 1.76
CA ASP A 125 -6.27 23.79 0.85
C ASP A 125 -5.95 24.19 -0.59
N VAL A 126 -5.50 25.43 -0.82
CA VAL A 126 -5.01 25.88 -2.14
C VAL A 126 -3.84 25.00 -2.61
N VAL A 127 -2.86 24.73 -1.74
CA VAL A 127 -1.75 23.81 -2.06
C VAL A 127 -2.27 22.44 -2.47
N SER A 128 -3.26 21.90 -1.75
CA SER A 128 -3.85 20.60 -2.06
C SER A 128 -4.54 20.59 -3.44
N HIS A 129 -5.25 21.66 -3.81
CA HIS A 129 -5.86 21.81 -5.14
C HIS A 129 -4.82 21.97 -6.26
N ILE A 130 -3.76 22.75 -6.03
CA ILE A 130 -2.64 22.88 -6.96
C ILE A 130 -2.04 21.51 -7.22
N MET A 131 -1.77 20.73 -6.17
CA MET A 131 -1.19 19.39 -6.30
C MET A 131 -2.11 18.43 -7.08
N LEU A 132 -3.44 18.50 -6.90
CA LEU A 132 -4.38 17.73 -7.73
C LEU A 132 -4.30 18.13 -9.21
N LYS A 133 -4.14 19.42 -9.51
CA LYS A 133 -3.98 19.90 -10.89
C LYS A 133 -2.65 19.44 -11.49
N VAL A 134 -1.56 19.49 -10.72
CA VAL A 134 -0.25 18.98 -11.11
C VAL A 134 -0.32 17.49 -11.42
N THR A 135 -1.01 16.69 -10.60
CA THR A 135 -1.26 15.27 -10.92
C THR A 135 -2.00 15.14 -12.25
N GLY A 136 -3.01 15.96 -12.51
CA GLY A 136 -3.68 16.00 -13.81
C GLY A 136 -2.73 16.21 -14.98
N TYR A 137 -1.73 17.09 -14.84
CA TYR A 137 -0.70 17.31 -15.86
C TYR A 137 0.21 16.11 -16.07
N VAL A 138 0.67 15.49 -14.97
CA VAL A 138 1.50 14.28 -15.01
C VAL A 138 0.76 13.14 -15.73
N MET A 139 -0.57 13.05 -15.57
CA MET A 139 -1.38 12.02 -16.24
C MET A 139 -1.37 12.11 -17.77
N TYR A 140 -1.16 13.28 -18.38
CA TYR A 140 -1.02 13.37 -19.84
C TYR A 140 0.25 12.69 -20.35
N VAL A 141 1.31 12.69 -19.53
CA VAL A 141 2.60 12.07 -19.86
C VAL A 141 2.66 10.62 -19.37
N ALA A 142 1.72 10.19 -18.52
CA ALA A 142 1.69 8.85 -17.96
C ALA A 142 1.80 7.75 -19.04
N PRO A 143 1.06 7.74 -20.16
CA PRO A 143 1.19 6.67 -21.17
C PRO A 143 2.63 6.49 -21.69
N LEU A 144 3.36 7.59 -21.87
CA LEU A 144 4.76 7.54 -22.30
C LEU A 144 5.67 7.01 -21.19
N ALA A 145 5.45 7.43 -19.94
CA ALA A 145 6.18 6.94 -18.78
C ALA A 145 5.96 5.43 -18.57
N ILE A 146 4.72 4.96 -18.75
CA ILE A 146 4.34 3.53 -18.68
C ILE A 146 5.11 2.73 -19.73
N PHE A 147 5.08 3.20 -20.98
CA PHE A 147 5.79 2.55 -22.07
C PHE A 147 7.30 2.50 -21.81
N ALA A 148 7.89 3.61 -21.37
CA ALA A 148 9.32 3.70 -21.07
C ALA A 148 9.71 2.79 -19.89
N ALA A 149 8.90 2.75 -18.83
CA ALA A 149 9.13 1.89 -17.66
C ALA A 149 9.13 0.41 -18.06
N ILE A 150 8.09 -0.07 -18.74
CA ILE A 150 7.99 -1.46 -19.19
C ILE A 150 9.14 -1.80 -20.16
N SER A 151 9.43 -0.91 -21.11
CA SER A 151 10.50 -1.12 -22.09
C SER A 151 11.88 -1.19 -21.44
N SER A 152 12.17 -0.30 -20.47
CA SER A 152 13.44 -0.29 -19.72
C SER A 152 13.65 -1.60 -18.96
N VAL A 153 12.60 -2.13 -18.35
CA VAL A 153 12.70 -3.39 -17.60
C VAL A 153 12.97 -4.55 -18.55
N ILE A 154 12.28 -4.60 -19.70
CA ILE A 154 12.55 -5.62 -20.73
C ILE A 154 13.99 -5.48 -21.27
N ALA A 155 14.47 -4.27 -21.50
CA ALA A 155 15.82 -4.01 -22.02
C ALA A 155 16.93 -4.36 -21.02
N THR A 156 16.72 -4.12 -19.72
CA THR A 156 17.73 -4.34 -18.67
C THR A 156 17.74 -5.77 -18.14
N GLN A 157 16.56 -6.39 -17.96
CA GLN A 157 16.44 -7.74 -17.43
C GLN A 157 16.43 -8.81 -18.54
N GLY A 158 16.18 -8.41 -19.78
CA GLY A 158 16.06 -9.32 -20.92
C GLY A 158 14.78 -10.15 -20.91
N LEU A 159 14.34 -10.58 -22.10
CA LEU A 159 13.20 -11.47 -22.26
C LEU A 159 13.42 -12.88 -21.68
N GLY A 160 14.68 -13.32 -21.58
CA GLY A 160 15.04 -14.65 -21.10
C GLY A 160 14.77 -14.86 -19.60
N ILE A 161 15.03 -13.84 -18.77
CA ILE A 161 14.73 -13.89 -17.33
C ILE A 161 13.21 -13.91 -17.11
N LEU A 162 12.47 -13.13 -17.88
CA LEU A 162 11.00 -13.14 -17.86
C LEU A 162 10.42 -14.52 -18.16
N LEU A 163 10.99 -15.28 -19.09
CA LEU A 163 10.55 -16.65 -19.41
C LEU A 163 10.87 -17.64 -18.28
N ASN A 164 12.08 -17.57 -17.72
CA ASN A 164 12.49 -18.45 -16.62
C ASN A 164 11.70 -18.20 -15.33
N TYR A 165 11.33 -16.95 -15.08
CA TYR A 165 10.50 -16.55 -13.94
C TYR A 165 9.02 -16.38 -14.30
N ALA A 166 8.59 -16.73 -15.52
CA ALA A 166 7.23 -16.50 -15.99
C ALA A 166 6.20 -17.22 -15.10
N SER A 167 6.51 -18.45 -14.69
CA SER A 167 5.65 -19.23 -13.79
C SER A 167 5.54 -18.56 -12.42
N PHE A 168 6.64 -18.02 -11.90
CA PHE A 168 6.66 -17.33 -10.60
C PHE A 168 5.90 -16.00 -10.65
N ILE A 169 6.19 -15.16 -11.65
CA ILE A 169 5.51 -13.88 -11.86
C ILE A 169 4.02 -14.13 -12.10
N GLY A 170 3.68 -15.11 -12.95
CA GLY A 170 2.31 -15.51 -13.24
C GLY A 170 1.55 -15.91 -11.97
N GLY A 171 2.12 -16.81 -11.16
CA GLY A 171 1.52 -17.22 -9.88
C GLY A 171 1.33 -16.06 -8.90
N TYR A 172 2.32 -15.16 -8.82
CA TYR A 172 2.19 -13.94 -8.01
C TYR A 172 1.03 -13.05 -8.46
N TYR A 173 0.85 -12.87 -9.77
CA TYR A 173 -0.26 -12.11 -10.32
C TYR A 173 -1.61 -12.81 -10.13
N VAL A 174 -1.67 -14.14 -10.18
CA VAL A 174 -2.86 -14.90 -9.80
C VAL A 174 -3.18 -14.66 -8.32
N ALA A 175 -2.18 -14.68 -7.43
CA ALA A 175 -2.36 -14.38 -6.02
C ALA A 175 -2.89 -12.95 -5.76
N ILE A 176 -2.40 -11.97 -6.54
CA ILE A 176 -2.95 -10.61 -6.55
C ILE A 176 -4.41 -10.61 -6.98
N VAL A 177 -4.75 -11.24 -8.10
CA VAL A 177 -6.13 -11.27 -8.63
C VAL A 177 -7.09 -11.92 -7.64
N LEU A 178 -6.71 -13.04 -7.05
CA LEU A 178 -7.51 -13.71 -6.01
C LEU A 178 -7.68 -12.81 -4.79
N THR A 179 -6.62 -12.11 -4.37
CA THR A 179 -6.72 -11.12 -3.31
C THR A 179 -7.68 -9.98 -3.69
N CYS A 180 -7.60 -9.46 -4.92
CA CYS A 180 -8.53 -8.44 -5.43
C CYS A 180 -9.98 -8.93 -5.35
N ILE A 181 -10.26 -10.17 -5.75
CA ILE A 181 -11.60 -10.76 -5.65
C ILE A 181 -12.10 -10.78 -4.21
N VAL A 182 -11.24 -11.17 -3.26
CA VAL A 182 -11.58 -11.14 -1.82
C VAL A 182 -11.86 -9.70 -1.35
N LEU A 183 -11.00 -8.72 -1.72
CA LEU A 183 -11.19 -7.31 -1.36
C LEU A 183 -12.52 -6.77 -1.93
N ILE A 184 -12.83 -7.11 -3.18
CA ILE A 184 -14.08 -6.71 -3.84
C ILE A 184 -15.28 -7.38 -3.16
N SER A 185 -15.16 -8.64 -2.77
CA SER A 185 -16.23 -9.37 -2.06
C SER A 185 -16.52 -8.74 -0.70
N VAL A 186 -15.48 -8.42 0.07
CA VAL A 186 -15.62 -7.70 1.34
C VAL A 186 -16.20 -6.29 1.11
N GLY A 187 -15.73 -5.59 0.08
CA GLY A 187 -16.29 -4.30 -0.34
C GLY A 187 -17.78 -4.40 -0.69
N TYR A 188 -18.19 -5.44 -1.42
CA TYR A 188 -19.57 -5.70 -1.81
C TYR A 188 -20.48 -5.93 -0.59
N MET A 189 -20.00 -6.56 0.49
CA MET A 189 -20.80 -6.76 1.70
C MET A 189 -21.26 -5.44 2.34
N VAL A 190 -20.48 -4.36 2.18
CA VAL A 190 -20.77 -3.04 2.79
C VAL A 190 -21.30 -2.05 1.75
N LEU A 191 -20.60 -1.89 0.63
CA LEU A 191 -20.94 -0.96 -0.44
C LEU A 191 -22.03 -1.50 -1.37
N LYS A 192 -22.30 -2.81 -1.38
CA LYS A 192 -23.19 -3.48 -2.34
C LYS A 192 -22.72 -3.23 -3.78
N ARG A 193 -23.64 -3.02 -4.72
CA ARG A 193 -23.34 -2.83 -6.16
C ARG A 193 -22.46 -1.61 -6.45
N ASP A 194 -22.43 -0.61 -5.57
CA ASP A 194 -21.59 0.58 -5.75
C ASP A 194 -20.09 0.26 -5.73
N VAL A 195 -19.68 -0.92 -5.22
CA VAL A 195 -18.29 -1.35 -5.32
C VAL A 195 -17.82 -1.39 -6.78
N PHE A 196 -18.65 -1.79 -7.74
CA PHE A 196 -18.25 -1.85 -9.14
C PHE A 196 -18.07 -0.47 -9.76
N ARG A 197 -18.90 0.51 -9.35
CA ARG A 197 -18.71 1.92 -9.69
C ARG A 197 -17.39 2.44 -9.13
N LEU A 198 -17.10 2.13 -7.87
CA LEU A 198 -15.82 2.48 -7.24
C LEU A 198 -14.62 1.88 -7.99
N LEU A 199 -14.69 0.60 -8.38
CA LEU A 199 -13.62 -0.06 -9.14
C LEU A 199 -13.38 0.62 -10.49
N ALA A 200 -14.45 1.00 -11.20
CA ALA A 200 -14.32 1.72 -12.46
C ALA A 200 -13.62 3.08 -12.28
N MET A 201 -13.93 3.79 -11.20
CA MET A 201 -13.29 5.07 -10.85
C MET A 201 -11.83 4.92 -10.37
N LEU A 202 -11.52 3.82 -9.67
CA LEU A 202 -10.17 3.53 -9.18
C LEU A 202 -9.23 2.93 -10.24
N LYS A 203 -9.72 2.61 -11.44
CA LYS A 203 -8.89 2.08 -12.53
C LYS A 203 -7.68 2.97 -12.84
N ASP A 204 -7.91 4.28 -12.98
CA ASP A 204 -6.85 5.25 -13.27
C ASP A 204 -5.75 5.27 -12.19
N PRO A 205 -6.06 5.51 -10.90
CA PRO A 205 -5.03 5.52 -9.86
C PRO A 205 -4.34 4.17 -9.69
N VAL A 206 -5.06 3.04 -9.88
CA VAL A 206 -4.46 1.70 -9.85
C VAL A 206 -3.44 1.53 -10.98
N LEU A 207 -3.75 1.98 -12.20
CA LEU A 207 -2.81 1.95 -13.33
C LEU A 207 -1.59 2.84 -13.11
N VAL A 208 -1.77 4.02 -12.48
CA VAL A 208 -0.64 4.87 -12.10
C VAL A 208 0.28 4.11 -11.13
N ALA A 209 -0.27 3.58 -10.04
CA ALA A 209 0.52 2.85 -9.06
C ALA A 209 1.17 1.59 -9.62
N PHE A 210 0.48 0.90 -10.54
CA PHE A 210 1.02 -0.25 -11.25
C PHE A 210 2.26 0.10 -12.04
N THR A 211 2.30 1.29 -12.64
CA THR A 211 3.33 1.63 -13.63
C THR A 211 4.47 2.46 -13.06
N THR A 212 4.19 3.20 -12.00
CA THR A 212 5.21 3.92 -11.22
C THR A 212 5.78 3.07 -10.09
N SER A 213 5.22 1.88 -9.81
CA SER A 213 5.54 1.05 -8.66
C SER A 213 5.53 1.83 -7.33
N SER A 214 4.57 2.76 -7.19
CA SER A 214 4.40 3.58 -6.00
C SER A 214 2.93 3.84 -5.73
N SER A 215 2.47 3.49 -4.53
CA SER A 215 1.10 3.74 -4.07
C SER A 215 0.88 5.22 -3.75
N GLU A 216 1.96 5.89 -3.33
CA GLU A 216 2.03 7.30 -2.98
C GLU A 216 1.88 8.20 -4.21
N ALA A 217 2.50 7.82 -5.33
CA ALA A 217 2.37 8.53 -6.60
C ALA A 217 0.90 8.60 -7.06
N ALA A 218 0.12 7.56 -6.76
CA ALA A 218 -1.31 7.51 -7.06
C ALA A 218 -2.20 8.22 -6.03
N TYR A 219 -1.69 8.57 -4.84
CA TYR A 219 -2.46 9.21 -3.75
C TYR A 219 -3.33 10.38 -4.20
N PRO A 220 -2.82 11.38 -4.96
CA PRO A 220 -3.63 12.52 -5.40
C PRO A 220 -4.88 12.09 -6.17
N LYS A 221 -4.70 11.15 -7.11
CA LYS A 221 -5.75 10.69 -8.01
C LYS A 221 -6.73 9.81 -7.25
N THR A 222 -6.26 8.97 -6.33
CA THR A 222 -7.11 8.19 -5.44
C THR A 222 -8.01 9.10 -4.59
N LEU A 223 -7.46 10.19 -4.04
CA LEU A 223 -8.23 11.15 -3.24
C LEU A 223 -9.32 11.86 -4.08
N ASP A 224 -8.99 12.32 -5.28
CA ASP A 224 -9.96 12.93 -6.20
C ASP A 224 -11.08 11.96 -6.58
N GLN A 225 -10.74 10.72 -6.96
CA GLN A 225 -11.73 9.70 -7.33
C GLN A 225 -12.64 9.31 -6.17
N LEU A 226 -12.11 9.18 -4.95
CA LEU A 226 -12.94 8.90 -3.77
C LEU A 226 -13.86 10.06 -3.42
N THR A 227 -13.39 11.30 -3.60
CA THR A 227 -14.22 12.48 -3.36
C THR A 227 -15.36 12.54 -4.39
N ARG A 228 -15.07 12.27 -5.67
CA ARG A 228 -16.10 12.15 -6.73
C ARG A 228 -17.04 10.96 -6.55
N PHE A 229 -16.58 9.89 -5.91
CA PHE A 229 -17.41 8.73 -5.61
C PHE A 229 -18.50 9.04 -4.57
N GLY A 230 -18.29 10.08 -3.75
CA GLY A 230 -19.18 10.53 -2.69
C GLY A 230 -18.56 10.50 -1.29
N CYS A 231 -17.27 10.13 -1.14
CA CYS A 231 -16.61 10.15 0.16
C CYS A 231 -16.30 11.59 0.59
N SER A 232 -16.57 11.92 1.85
CA SER A 232 -16.08 13.17 2.43
C SER A 232 -14.56 13.32 2.25
N ARG A 233 -14.14 14.44 1.65
CA ARG A 233 -12.73 14.76 1.42
C ARG A 233 -11.91 14.76 2.70
N ASN A 234 -12.51 15.16 3.83
CA ASN A 234 -11.83 15.19 5.13
C ASN A 234 -11.51 13.76 5.60
N ILE A 235 -12.45 12.82 5.48
CA ILE A 235 -12.24 11.42 5.83
C ILE A 235 -11.22 10.78 4.89
N ALA A 236 -11.38 10.95 3.58
CA ALA A 236 -10.47 10.35 2.60
C ALA A 236 -9.03 10.87 2.75
N SER A 237 -8.86 12.18 3.00
CA SER A 237 -7.55 12.79 3.24
C SER A 237 -6.89 12.31 4.53
N PHE A 238 -7.69 11.92 5.52
CA PHE A 238 -7.22 11.38 6.79
C PHE A 238 -6.87 9.89 6.72
N VAL A 239 -7.73 9.09 6.09
CA VAL A 239 -7.64 7.62 6.10
C VAL A 239 -6.58 7.11 5.14
N LEU A 240 -6.48 7.67 3.93
CA LEU A 240 -5.58 7.17 2.90
C LEU A 240 -4.08 7.21 3.31
N PRO A 241 -3.54 8.31 3.88
CA PRO A 241 -2.13 8.33 4.30
C PRO A 241 -1.82 7.30 5.38
N ILE A 242 -2.73 7.13 6.34
CA ILE A 242 -2.60 6.11 7.39
C ILE A 242 -2.67 4.71 6.76
N GLY A 243 -3.55 4.53 5.77
CA GLY A 243 -3.68 3.30 5.01
C GLY A 243 -2.42 2.91 4.24
N TYR A 244 -1.68 3.86 3.67
CA TYR A 244 -0.39 3.55 3.02
C TYR A 244 0.73 3.19 3.99
N SER A 245 0.55 3.36 5.29
CA SER A 245 1.48 2.82 6.30
C SER A 245 0.97 1.51 6.91
N PHE A 246 -0.33 1.42 7.19
CA PHE A 246 -0.89 0.33 8.00
C PHE A 246 -1.72 -0.69 7.21
N ASN A 247 -2.26 -0.33 6.03
CA ASN A 247 -3.11 -1.14 5.17
C ASN A 247 -2.39 -1.59 3.87
N LEU A 248 -1.19 -2.14 4.01
CA LEU A 248 -0.33 -2.58 2.90
C LEU A 248 -0.64 -4.01 2.42
N VAL A 249 -1.86 -4.22 1.88
CA VAL A 249 -2.35 -5.55 1.46
C VAL A 249 -1.42 -6.21 0.45
N GLY A 250 -0.94 -5.47 -0.55
CA GLY A 250 -0.03 -5.96 -1.59
C GLY A 250 1.33 -6.35 -1.04
N SER A 251 1.87 -5.57 -0.12
CA SER A 251 3.17 -5.88 0.51
C SER A 251 3.08 -7.18 1.30
N MET A 252 1.93 -7.46 1.92
CA MET A 252 1.70 -8.75 2.55
C MET A 252 1.61 -9.89 1.54
N VAL A 253 0.84 -9.75 0.45
CA VAL A 253 0.77 -10.79 -0.59
C VAL A 253 2.17 -11.10 -1.14
N TYR A 254 2.94 -10.05 -1.43
CA TYR A 254 4.32 -10.16 -1.86
C TYR A 254 5.18 -10.91 -0.86
N CYS A 255 5.25 -10.45 0.40
CA CYS A 255 6.12 -11.07 1.39
C CYS A 255 5.74 -12.52 1.66
N SER A 256 4.44 -12.83 1.71
CA SER A 256 3.92 -14.19 1.86
C SER A 256 4.32 -15.09 0.69
N PHE A 257 4.12 -14.63 -0.54
CA PHE A 257 4.43 -15.39 -1.75
C PHE A 257 5.94 -15.60 -1.89
N ALA A 258 6.72 -14.54 -1.70
CA ALA A 258 8.17 -14.54 -1.73
C ALA A 258 8.79 -15.47 -0.68
N SER A 259 8.35 -15.41 0.58
CA SER A 259 8.91 -16.25 1.65
C SER A 259 8.68 -17.73 1.39
N MET A 260 7.49 -18.07 0.90
CA MET A 260 7.12 -19.46 0.58
C MET A 260 7.82 -19.97 -0.67
N PHE A 261 8.00 -19.12 -1.68
CA PHE A 261 8.80 -19.46 -2.86
C PHE A 261 10.24 -19.78 -2.49
N ILE A 262 10.88 -18.94 -1.65
CA ILE A 262 12.24 -19.20 -1.18
C ILE A 262 12.28 -20.50 -0.38
N ALA A 263 11.32 -20.71 0.52
CA ALA A 263 11.25 -21.96 1.29
C ALA A 263 11.18 -23.19 0.37
N GLN A 264 10.31 -23.17 -0.66
CA GLN A 264 10.20 -24.25 -1.64
C GLN A 264 11.45 -24.40 -2.51
N ALA A 265 12.08 -23.30 -2.92
CA ALA A 265 13.28 -23.30 -3.75
C ALA A 265 14.46 -24.02 -3.10
N TYR A 266 14.59 -23.87 -1.78
CA TYR A 266 15.63 -24.48 -0.95
C TYR A 266 15.16 -25.74 -0.21
N ASN A 267 13.99 -26.29 -0.58
CA ASN A 267 13.42 -27.49 0.05
C ASN A 267 13.25 -27.37 1.58
N VAL A 268 12.99 -26.17 2.08
CA VAL A 268 12.64 -25.91 3.48
C VAL A 268 11.16 -26.25 3.70
N HIS A 269 10.92 -27.33 4.43
CA HIS A 269 9.57 -27.72 4.82
C HIS A 269 9.10 -26.91 6.03
N LEU A 270 8.02 -26.15 5.84
CA LEU A 270 7.34 -25.43 6.91
C LEU A 270 6.03 -26.14 7.24
N SER A 271 5.80 -26.41 8.51
CA SER A 271 4.51 -26.85 9.02
C SER A 271 3.45 -25.77 8.84
N PHE A 272 2.17 -26.16 8.85
CA PHE A 272 1.06 -25.20 8.77
C PHE A 272 1.12 -24.14 9.89
N SER A 273 1.54 -24.54 11.10
CA SER A 273 1.77 -23.63 12.22
C SER A 273 2.88 -22.62 11.94
N GLU A 274 4.01 -23.06 11.39
CA GLU A 274 5.12 -22.17 11.05
C GLU A 274 4.74 -21.19 9.94
N ILE A 275 3.98 -21.65 8.93
CA ILE A 275 3.44 -20.78 7.89
C ILE A 275 2.55 -19.71 8.52
N ALA A 276 1.62 -20.08 9.40
CA ALA A 276 0.72 -19.13 10.05
C ALA A 276 1.50 -18.07 10.87
N VAL A 277 2.49 -18.51 11.65
CA VAL A 277 3.35 -17.62 12.44
C VAL A 277 4.20 -16.74 11.54
N LEU A 278 4.80 -17.27 10.47
CA LEU A 278 5.54 -16.51 9.46
C LEU A 278 4.68 -15.42 8.83
N MET A 279 3.46 -15.76 8.39
CA MET A 279 2.53 -14.78 7.82
C MET A 279 2.20 -13.67 8.82
N LEU A 280 2.02 -14.00 10.10
CA LEU A 280 1.74 -13.03 11.15
C LEU A 280 2.96 -12.14 11.44
N THR A 281 4.17 -12.71 11.48
CA THR A 281 5.42 -11.96 11.68
C THR A 281 5.66 -11.02 10.50
N LEU A 282 5.49 -11.47 9.26
CA LEU A 282 5.59 -10.62 8.07
C LEU A 282 4.54 -9.51 8.06
N MET A 283 3.31 -9.80 8.53
CA MET A 283 2.26 -8.80 8.68
C MET A 283 2.65 -7.71 9.70
N LEU A 284 3.30 -8.08 10.81
CA LEU A 284 3.74 -7.13 11.83
C LEU A 284 4.96 -6.33 11.35
N ALA A 285 5.95 -7.02 10.78
CA ALA A 285 7.19 -6.45 10.26
C ALA A 285 6.96 -5.46 9.11
N SER A 286 6.00 -5.72 8.22
CA SER A 286 5.67 -4.83 7.11
C SER A 286 5.13 -3.45 7.50
N LYS A 287 4.65 -3.28 8.74
CA LYS A 287 4.16 -2.00 9.27
C LYS A 287 5.29 -1.15 9.87
N GLY A 288 6.48 -1.73 10.02
CA GLY A 288 7.62 -1.15 10.72
C GLY A 288 8.67 -0.45 9.85
N ILE A 289 8.64 -0.71 8.54
CA ILE A 289 9.64 -0.22 7.59
C ILE A 289 8.98 0.79 6.65
N ALA A 290 8.87 2.03 7.12
CA ALA A 290 8.56 3.19 6.29
C ALA A 290 9.86 3.74 5.68
N GLY A 291 9.78 4.35 4.49
CA GLY A 291 10.84 5.15 3.85
C GLY A 291 12.13 4.45 3.40
N VAL A 292 12.30 3.15 3.65
CA VAL A 292 13.47 2.41 3.14
C VAL A 292 13.22 1.96 1.68
N PRO A 293 14.12 2.26 0.72
CA PRO A 293 14.05 1.71 -0.63
C PRO A 293 13.97 0.18 -0.60
N ARG A 294 13.10 -0.40 -1.42
CA ARG A 294 12.86 -1.86 -1.45
C ARG A 294 12.45 -2.43 -0.08
N SER A 295 11.63 -1.68 0.66
CA SER A 295 11.15 -2.03 2.01
C SER A 295 10.67 -3.47 2.17
N ALA A 296 9.99 -4.04 1.17
CA ALA A 296 9.51 -5.43 1.25
C ALA A 296 10.64 -6.47 1.25
N LEU A 297 11.71 -6.26 0.48
CA LEU A 297 12.89 -7.13 0.50
C LEU A 297 13.62 -7.01 1.86
N VAL A 298 13.65 -5.82 2.46
CA VAL A 298 14.21 -5.61 3.81
C VAL A 298 13.38 -6.35 4.85
N VAL A 299 12.04 -6.27 4.78
CA VAL A 299 11.13 -7.03 5.66
C VAL A 299 11.40 -8.54 5.55
N LEU A 300 11.55 -9.05 4.33
CA LEU A 300 11.90 -10.46 4.10
C LEU A 300 13.24 -10.81 4.73
N ALA A 301 14.29 -10.03 4.45
CA ALA A 301 15.64 -10.27 4.98
C ALA A 301 15.68 -10.28 6.52
N ALA A 302 14.84 -9.48 7.16
CA ALA A 302 14.72 -9.45 8.62
C ALA A 302 13.93 -10.64 9.20
N THR A 303 12.99 -11.22 8.44
CA THR A 303 11.98 -12.13 8.99
C THR A 303 12.23 -13.59 8.65
N ILE A 304 12.61 -13.89 7.41
CA ILE A 304 12.75 -15.27 6.93
C ILE A 304 13.88 -16.08 7.62
N PRO A 305 15.00 -15.49 8.12
CA PRO A 305 16.01 -16.26 8.85
C PRO A 305 15.47 -16.96 10.10
N SER A 306 14.50 -16.36 10.79
CA SER A 306 13.90 -16.92 12.00
C SER A 306 13.09 -18.19 11.77
N PHE A 307 12.83 -18.53 10.50
CA PHE A 307 12.09 -19.73 10.08
C PHE A 307 12.96 -20.70 9.28
N ASN A 308 14.29 -20.62 9.43
CA ASN A 308 15.28 -21.43 8.71
C ASN A 308 15.24 -21.28 7.18
N ILE A 309 14.69 -20.17 6.68
CA ILE A 309 14.64 -19.87 5.25
C ILE A 309 15.92 -19.09 4.87
N PRO A 310 16.72 -19.54 3.88
CA PRO A 310 17.96 -18.87 3.50
C PRO A 310 17.73 -17.47 2.91
N VAL A 311 18.46 -16.48 3.43
CA VAL A 311 18.41 -15.09 2.93
C VAL A 311 18.93 -14.98 1.49
N ALA A 312 19.79 -15.91 1.06
CA ALA A 312 20.31 -15.99 -0.30
C ALA A 312 19.18 -16.03 -1.36
N GLY A 313 18.03 -16.61 -1.05
CA GLY A 313 16.88 -16.64 -1.96
C GLY A 313 16.30 -15.27 -2.31
N ILE A 314 16.57 -14.25 -1.50
CA ILE A 314 16.16 -12.87 -1.79
C ILE A 314 16.86 -12.36 -3.06
N LEU A 315 18.08 -12.83 -3.35
CA LEU A 315 18.81 -12.46 -4.57
C LEU A 315 18.06 -12.91 -5.83
N LEU A 316 17.35 -14.03 -5.77
CA LEU A 316 16.51 -14.52 -6.87
C LEU A 316 15.34 -13.57 -7.16
N LEU A 317 14.82 -12.92 -6.12
CA LEU A 317 13.72 -11.96 -6.24
C LEU A 317 14.20 -10.60 -6.73
N MET A 318 15.43 -10.17 -6.39
CA MET A 318 15.95 -8.86 -6.80
C MET A 318 15.93 -8.61 -8.31
N GLY A 319 16.14 -9.66 -9.12
CA GLY A 319 16.10 -9.56 -10.59
C GLY A 319 14.71 -9.29 -11.17
N ILE A 320 13.66 -9.65 -10.42
CA ILE A 320 12.26 -9.53 -10.87
C ILE A 320 11.42 -8.61 -9.96
N ASP A 321 12.02 -8.05 -8.91
CA ASP A 321 11.35 -7.28 -7.86
C ASP A 321 10.54 -6.13 -8.44
N HIS A 322 11.04 -5.50 -9.50
CA HIS A 322 10.31 -4.42 -10.17
C HIS A 322 8.93 -4.87 -10.68
N PHE A 323 8.83 -6.02 -11.34
CA PHE A 323 7.56 -6.55 -11.86
C PHE A 323 6.59 -6.92 -10.74
N LEU A 324 7.11 -7.37 -9.61
CA LEU A 324 6.31 -7.71 -8.44
C LEU A 324 5.82 -6.43 -7.73
N ASP A 325 6.67 -5.40 -7.69
CA ASP A 325 6.37 -4.12 -7.07
C ASP A 325 5.23 -3.37 -7.80
N MET A 326 5.17 -3.50 -9.13
CA MET A 326 4.05 -2.99 -9.93
C MET A 326 2.70 -3.51 -9.40
N GLY A 327 2.56 -4.83 -9.29
CA GLY A 327 1.35 -5.47 -8.76
C GLY A 327 1.08 -5.12 -7.29
N ARG A 328 2.13 -5.09 -6.47
CA ARG A 328 2.09 -4.70 -5.04
C ARG A 328 1.48 -3.32 -4.85
N SER A 329 1.96 -2.34 -5.61
CA SER A 329 1.53 -0.95 -5.52
C SER A 329 0.10 -0.76 -6.01
N ALA A 330 -0.27 -1.44 -7.09
CA ALA A 330 -1.63 -1.41 -7.65
C ALA A 330 -2.70 -1.89 -6.63
N ILE A 331 -2.46 -3.05 -5.99
CA ILE A 331 -3.42 -3.60 -5.03
C ILE A 331 -3.45 -2.83 -3.70
N ASN A 332 -2.34 -2.20 -3.30
CA ASN A 332 -2.33 -1.29 -2.14
C ASN A 332 -3.27 -0.10 -2.37
N VAL A 333 -3.22 0.51 -3.55
CA VAL A 333 -4.14 1.61 -3.92
C VAL A 333 -5.59 1.13 -3.92
N LEU A 334 -5.85 -0.02 -4.55
CA LEU A 334 -7.18 -0.61 -4.59
C LEU A 334 -7.73 -0.87 -3.17
N GLY A 335 -6.96 -1.56 -2.34
CA GLY A 335 -7.35 -1.93 -0.98
C GLY A 335 -7.62 -0.71 -0.11
N ASN A 336 -6.80 0.34 -0.23
CA ASN A 336 -7.00 1.59 0.49
C ASN A 336 -8.21 2.38 -0.03
N GLY A 337 -8.46 2.38 -1.33
CA GLY A 337 -9.66 2.97 -1.91
C GLY A 337 -10.94 2.31 -1.41
N VAL A 338 -11.00 0.96 -1.45
CA VAL A 338 -12.16 0.21 -0.96
C VAL A 338 -12.36 0.41 0.54
N ALA A 339 -11.30 0.30 1.36
CA ALA A 339 -11.40 0.50 2.81
C ALA A 339 -11.88 1.92 3.16
N THR A 340 -11.40 2.94 2.46
CA THR A 340 -11.82 4.33 2.67
C THR A 340 -13.29 4.55 2.32
N ALA A 341 -13.77 3.97 1.22
CA ALA A 341 -15.17 4.05 0.82
C ALA A 341 -16.10 3.31 1.81
N MET A 342 -15.69 2.13 2.27
CA MET A 342 -16.44 1.37 3.28
C MET A 342 -16.54 2.13 4.61
N LEU A 343 -15.45 2.73 5.06
CA LEU A 343 -15.45 3.55 6.26
C LEU A 343 -16.33 4.79 6.09
N SER A 344 -16.25 5.47 4.94
CA SER A 344 -17.09 6.65 4.66
C SER A 344 -18.58 6.30 4.69
N LYS A 345 -18.96 5.13 4.16
CA LYS A 345 -20.33 4.61 4.26
C LYS A 345 -20.73 4.28 5.70
N ASN A 346 -19.85 3.66 6.48
CA ASN A 346 -20.10 3.35 7.90
C ASN A 346 -20.29 4.61 8.74
N GLU A 347 -19.61 5.70 8.39
CA GLU A 347 -19.76 7.00 9.03
C GLU A 347 -21.04 7.75 8.61
N GLY A 348 -21.80 7.24 7.64
CA GLY A 348 -22.95 7.96 7.06
C GLY A 348 -22.55 9.20 6.26
N MET A 349 -21.27 9.30 5.89
CA MET A 349 -20.66 10.45 5.21
C MET A 349 -20.39 10.16 3.73
N LEU A 350 -21.05 9.15 3.19
CA LEU A 350 -21.07 8.86 1.78
C LEU A 350 -22.31 9.53 1.21
N GLU A 351 -22.12 10.59 0.43
CA GLU A 351 -23.24 11.23 -0.26
C GLU A 351 -23.87 10.18 -1.20
N GLU A 352 -25.16 9.89 -1.03
CA GLU A 352 -25.91 9.07 -1.97
C GLU A 352 -25.97 9.85 -3.29
N THR A 353 -24.98 9.61 -4.15
CA THR A 353 -25.05 10.14 -5.51
C THR A 353 -26.13 9.34 -6.22
N GLY A 354 -27.32 9.94 -6.31
CA GLY A 354 -28.36 9.49 -7.22
C GLY A 354 -27.74 9.20 -8.57
N THR A 355 -28.17 8.10 -9.17
CA THR A 355 -27.83 7.64 -10.51
C THR A 355 -27.74 8.80 -11.50
N VAL A 356 -26.54 9.34 -11.73
CA VAL A 356 -26.29 10.18 -12.90
C VAL A 356 -25.97 9.19 -14.03
N PRO A 357 -26.81 9.10 -15.08
CA PRO A 357 -26.56 8.19 -16.18
C PRO A 357 -25.20 8.50 -16.81
N VAL A 358 -24.48 7.43 -17.15
CA VAL A 358 -23.29 7.50 -18.00
C VAL A 358 -23.77 7.91 -19.39
N GLU A 359 -23.92 9.20 -19.65
CA GLU A 359 -24.12 9.71 -21.00
C GLU A 359 -23.29 10.98 -21.25
N GLU A 360 -22.47 10.86 -22.29
CA GLU A 360 -21.79 11.91 -23.05
C GLU A 360 -20.62 12.68 -22.40
N VAL A 361 -19.45 12.03 -22.37
CA VAL A 361 -18.21 12.73 -22.71
C VAL A 361 -17.92 12.48 -24.20
N LYS A 362 -18.52 13.32 -25.04
CA LYS A 362 -18.07 13.59 -26.41
C LYS A 362 -18.05 15.10 -26.62
N ALA A 363 -16.84 15.67 -26.59
CA ALA A 363 -16.37 16.78 -27.42
C ALA A 363 -14.89 16.99 -27.14
#